data_AF-A0A970YKE1-F1
#
_entry.id   AF-A0A970YKE1-F1
#
_cell.length_a   1.000
_cell.length_b   1.000
_cell.length_c   1.000
_cell.angle_alpha   90.00
_cell.angle_beta   90.00
_cell.angle_gamma   90.00
#
_symmetry.space_group_name_H-M   'P 1'
#
loop_
_entity.id
_entity.type
_entity.pdbx_description
1 polymer ?
#
loop_
_entity_poly.entity_id
_entity_poly.type
_entity_poly.pdbx_seq_one_letter_code
_entity_poly.pdbx_strand_id
1 'polypeptide(L)'
;MVRIGIVGSDNSHAVAFSKLFNLSPDDSEIAPKDFRVVALYGTDDARNKEVAELGAIETIVDKPEDMIGMVDAVMVVWRHGDLHAQYALPFIEAGIPTWVDKPFAIKVEDAKAMIAAAERNNTPLSGGSTLKHALDMMALKARLDVEGGRSVKPIVAGSINYYAALVNEYGGLYFYGSHLAEMTMAIFGYDAQSVTAIEHKGNVAAVVKYDDFHVTMNFLEKAKSIPYVLVFGENGTIVHELDGTTGYQMGVANFVKMVQNRRAPFPLDHLLKPVALVQAVDVSMREHREVSLAELM
;
A
#
# COMPACT_ATOMS: atom_id res chain seq x y z
N MET A 1 0.22 -24.15 -12.93
CA MET A 1 -0.66 -22.96 -12.86
C MET A 1 -0.91 -22.64 -11.40
N VAL A 2 -0.64 -21.41 -10.98
CA VAL A 2 -0.95 -20.79 -9.70
C VAL A 2 -2.30 -20.10 -9.81
N ARG A 3 -3.21 -20.46 -8.91
CA ARG A 3 -4.60 -19.98 -8.85
C ARG A 3 -4.69 -18.83 -7.84
N ILE A 4 -5.19 -17.68 -8.27
CA ILE A 4 -5.34 -16.49 -7.44
C ILE A 4 -6.83 -16.26 -7.15
N GLY A 5 -7.15 -15.96 -5.89
CA GLY A 5 -8.45 -15.42 -5.49
C GLY A 5 -8.42 -13.90 -5.37
N ILE A 6 -9.51 -13.23 -5.75
CA ILE A 6 -9.75 -11.81 -5.47
C ILE A 6 -10.90 -11.69 -4.47
N VAL A 7 -10.65 -10.97 -3.37
CA VAL A 7 -11.64 -10.75 -2.30
C VAL A 7 -11.92 -9.25 -2.19
N GLY A 8 -13.13 -8.85 -2.56
CA GLY A 8 -13.56 -7.46 -2.71
C GLY A 8 -13.65 -7.03 -4.18
N SER A 9 -14.86 -6.69 -4.66
CA SER A 9 -15.12 -6.30 -6.06
C SER A 9 -15.55 -4.84 -6.24
N ASP A 10 -15.74 -4.10 -5.14
CA ASP A 10 -16.31 -2.75 -5.02
C ASP A 10 -15.39 -1.60 -5.48
N ASN A 11 -14.31 -1.94 -6.19
CA ASN A 11 -13.22 -1.04 -6.54
C ASN A 11 -12.65 -1.34 -7.93
N SER A 12 -11.76 -0.47 -8.39
CA SER A 12 -11.08 -0.61 -9.68
C SER A 12 -9.90 -1.57 -9.65
N HIS A 13 -9.30 -1.85 -8.49
CA HIS A 13 -8.13 -2.72 -8.35
C HIS A 13 -8.48 -4.17 -8.67
N ALA A 14 -9.66 -4.65 -8.25
CA ALA A 14 -10.18 -5.97 -8.60
C ALA A 14 -10.17 -6.20 -10.12
N VAL A 15 -10.64 -5.22 -10.90
CA VAL A 15 -10.60 -5.26 -12.37
C VAL A 15 -9.18 -5.17 -12.89
N ALA A 16 -8.40 -4.18 -12.42
CA ALA A 16 -7.04 -3.93 -12.91
C ALA A 16 -6.12 -5.14 -12.70
N PHE A 17 -6.11 -5.73 -11.51
CA PHE A 17 -5.29 -6.90 -11.21
C PHE A 17 -5.77 -8.13 -11.97
N SER A 18 -7.07 -8.37 -12.06
CA SER A 18 -7.59 -9.51 -12.83
C SER A 18 -7.22 -9.42 -14.31
N LYS A 19 -7.29 -8.23 -14.91
CA LYS A 19 -6.82 -8.00 -16.29
C LYS A 19 -5.32 -8.22 -16.43
N LEU A 20 -4.51 -7.74 -15.48
CA LEU A 20 -3.07 -7.95 -15.50
C LEU A 20 -2.71 -9.44 -15.47
N PHE A 21 -3.43 -10.28 -14.74
CA PHE A 21 -3.16 -11.73 -14.72
C PHE A 21 -3.77 -12.47 -15.90
N ASN A 22 -5.04 -12.24 -16.22
CA ASN A 22 -5.77 -13.10 -17.15
C ASN A 22 -5.73 -12.63 -18.60
N LEU A 23 -5.45 -11.34 -18.85
CA LEU A 23 -5.55 -10.71 -20.18
C LEU A 23 -4.25 -10.05 -20.65
N SER A 24 -3.17 -10.10 -19.88
CA SER A 24 -1.86 -9.64 -20.37
C SER A 24 -1.30 -10.57 -21.45
N PRO A 25 -0.45 -10.06 -22.37
CA PRO A 25 0.25 -10.91 -23.33
C PRO A 25 1.07 -12.01 -22.67
N ASP A 26 1.24 -13.13 -23.38
CA ASP A 26 1.93 -14.33 -22.89
C ASP A 26 3.40 -14.12 -22.50
N ASP A 27 4.04 -13.08 -23.03
CA ASP A 27 5.43 -12.70 -22.79
C ASP A 27 5.60 -11.65 -21.67
N SER A 28 4.54 -11.35 -20.92
CA SER A 28 4.59 -10.43 -19.79
C SER A 28 5.50 -10.95 -18.66
N GLU A 29 6.58 -10.20 -18.38
CA GLU A 29 7.43 -10.45 -17.20
C GLU A 29 6.76 -10.03 -15.88
N ILE A 30 5.66 -9.26 -15.95
CA ILE A 30 4.95 -8.72 -14.79
C ILE A 30 4.03 -9.77 -14.17
N ALA A 31 3.24 -10.44 -15.01
CA ALA A 31 2.29 -11.48 -14.61
C ALA A 31 2.59 -12.72 -15.47
N PRO A 32 3.36 -13.70 -14.94
CA PRO A 32 3.71 -14.88 -15.71
C PRO A 32 2.45 -15.65 -16.12
N LYS A 33 2.44 -16.22 -17.33
CA LYS A 33 1.32 -17.01 -17.89
C LYS A 33 0.74 -18.09 -16.96
N ASP A 34 1.58 -18.60 -16.06
CA ASP A 34 1.18 -19.65 -15.12
C ASP A 34 0.39 -19.10 -13.92
N PHE A 35 0.19 -17.79 -13.78
CA PHE A 35 -0.63 -17.15 -12.74
C PHE A 35 -1.97 -16.71 -13.33
N ARG A 36 -3.08 -17.11 -12.72
CA ARG A 36 -4.42 -16.71 -13.15
C ARG A 36 -5.32 -16.39 -11.97
N VAL A 37 -6.15 -15.37 -12.10
CA VAL A 37 -7.27 -15.14 -11.20
C VAL A 37 -8.40 -16.08 -11.59
N VAL A 38 -8.77 -16.99 -10.69
CA VAL A 38 -9.76 -18.04 -10.97
C VAL A 38 -11.04 -17.87 -10.16
N ALA A 39 -10.98 -17.16 -9.03
CA ALA A 39 -12.08 -16.99 -8.12
C ALA A 39 -12.23 -15.53 -7.67
N LEU A 40 -13.47 -15.07 -7.54
CA LEU A 40 -13.85 -13.75 -7.07
C LEU A 40 -14.91 -13.84 -5.97
N TYR A 41 -14.75 -13.02 -4.94
CA TYR A 41 -15.80 -12.74 -3.95
C TYR A 41 -16.04 -11.25 -3.82
N GLY A 42 -17.29 -10.87 -3.64
CA GLY A 42 -17.74 -9.53 -3.26
C GLY A 42 -19.19 -9.56 -2.82
N THR A 43 -19.69 -8.48 -2.22
CA THR A 43 -21.03 -8.45 -1.61
C THR A 43 -22.14 -8.00 -2.57
N ASP A 44 -21.79 -7.52 -3.76
CA ASP A 44 -22.74 -7.07 -4.78
C ASP A 44 -22.66 -7.97 -6.01
N ASP A 45 -23.73 -8.70 -6.30
CA ASP A 45 -23.79 -9.68 -7.38
C ASP A 45 -23.60 -9.06 -8.78
N ALA A 46 -24.14 -7.87 -9.00
CA ALA A 46 -24.02 -7.20 -10.30
C ALA A 46 -22.57 -6.78 -10.53
N ARG A 47 -21.93 -6.22 -9.50
CA ARG A 47 -20.52 -5.86 -9.53
C ARG A 47 -19.63 -7.08 -9.67
N ASN A 48 -19.93 -8.19 -8.98
CA ASN A 48 -19.17 -9.43 -9.12
C ASN A 48 -19.18 -9.95 -10.55
N LYS A 49 -20.36 -9.97 -11.20
CA LYS A 49 -20.49 -10.37 -12.61
C LYS A 49 -19.69 -9.45 -13.53
N GLU A 50 -19.78 -8.14 -13.34
CA GLU A 50 -19.03 -7.17 -14.13
C GLU A 50 -17.50 -7.38 -13.99
N VAL A 51 -16.98 -7.55 -12.77
CA VAL A 51 -15.55 -7.79 -12.56
C VAL A 51 -15.11 -9.13 -13.13
N ALA A 52 -15.92 -10.18 -12.96
CA ALA A 52 -15.63 -11.50 -13.51
C ALA A 52 -15.57 -11.49 -15.04
N GLU A 53 -16.52 -10.81 -15.70
CA GLU A 53 -16.52 -10.63 -17.16
C GLU A 53 -15.31 -9.82 -17.63
N LEU A 54 -15.07 -8.64 -17.04
CA LEU A 54 -13.95 -7.76 -17.41
C LEU A 54 -12.57 -8.37 -17.14
N GLY A 55 -12.47 -9.21 -16.12
CA GLY A 55 -11.25 -9.88 -15.69
C GLY A 55 -11.10 -11.32 -16.18
N ALA A 56 -12.05 -11.85 -16.96
CA ALA A 56 -12.11 -13.24 -17.38
C ALA A 56 -11.93 -14.25 -16.22
N ILE A 57 -12.68 -14.05 -15.13
CA ILE A 57 -12.65 -14.87 -13.92
C ILE A 57 -13.76 -15.92 -14.02
N GLU A 58 -13.41 -17.19 -13.82
CA GLU A 58 -14.31 -18.32 -14.08
C GLU A 58 -15.30 -18.58 -12.94
N THR A 59 -14.92 -18.29 -11.70
CA THR A 59 -15.72 -18.63 -10.51
C THR A 59 -16.03 -17.39 -9.69
N ILE A 60 -17.31 -17.20 -9.34
CA ILE A 60 -17.74 -16.29 -8.28
C ILE A 60 -18.21 -17.19 -7.13
N VAL A 61 -17.63 -17.02 -5.95
CA VAL A 61 -17.96 -17.82 -4.76
C VAL A 61 -18.99 -17.10 -3.89
N ASP A 62 -19.77 -17.85 -3.11
CA ASP A 62 -20.77 -17.29 -2.20
C ASP A 62 -20.14 -16.76 -0.91
N LYS A 63 -19.03 -17.35 -0.48
CA LYS A 63 -18.24 -16.91 0.68
C LYS A 63 -16.75 -16.88 0.34
N PRO A 64 -15.97 -15.94 0.90
CA PRO A 64 -14.53 -15.88 0.64
C PRO A 64 -13.81 -17.16 1.10
N GLU A 65 -14.26 -17.79 2.19
CA GLU A 65 -13.68 -19.03 2.70
C GLU A 65 -13.84 -20.21 1.74
N ASP A 66 -14.81 -20.18 0.83
CA ASP A 66 -15.00 -21.22 -0.19
C ASP A 66 -13.82 -21.27 -1.19
N MET A 67 -12.97 -20.22 -1.21
CA MET A 67 -11.73 -20.22 -1.97
C MET A 67 -10.62 -21.07 -1.33
N ILE A 68 -10.72 -21.43 -0.04
CA ILE A 68 -9.69 -22.22 0.64
C ILE A 68 -9.65 -23.63 0.02
N GLY A 69 -8.49 -24.01 -0.52
CA GLY A 69 -8.30 -25.22 -1.33
C GLY A 69 -8.55 -25.04 -2.83
N MET A 70 -9.25 -23.98 -3.23
CA MET A 70 -9.44 -23.58 -4.63
C MET A 70 -8.31 -22.69 -5.15
N VAL A 71 -7.68 -21.90 -4.28
CA VAL A 71 -6.63 -20.94 -4.64
C VAL A 71 -5.30 -21.25 -3.97
N ASP A 72 -4.22 -20.82 -4.60
CA ASP A 72 -2.84 -20.94 -4.12
C ASP A 72 -2.32 -19.62 -3.53
N ALA A 73 -2.98 -18.50 -3.81
CA ALA A 73 -2.72 -17.18 -3.24
C ALA A 73 -3.99 -16.30 -3.32
N VAL A 74 -4.06 -15.24 -2.53
CA VAL A 74 -5.20 -14.30 -2.51
C VAL A 74 -4.75 -12.84 -2.53
N MET A 75 -5.53 -11.99 -3.19
CA MET A 75 -5.45 -10.54 -3.07
C MET A 75 -6.77 -10.02 -2.47
N VAL A 76 -6.68 -9.42 -1.29
CA VAL A 76 -7.80 -8.77 -0.57
C VAL A 76 -7.77 -7.28 -0.90
N VAL A 77 -8.78 -6.82 -1.61
CA VAL A 77 -8.77 -5.51 -2.29
C VAL A 77 -10.00 -4.65 -2.00
N TRP A 78 -10.65 -4.83 -0.86
CA TRP A 78 -11.82 -4.03 -0.50
C TRP A 78 -11.55 -2.53 -0.58
N ARG A 79 -12.54 -1.77 -1.04
CA ARG A 79 -12.39 -0.33 -1.10
C ARG A 79 -12.25 0.31 0.28
N HIS A 80 -13.00 -0.20 1.26
CA HIS A 80 -12.91 0.26 2.64
C HIS A 80 -11.92 -0.60 3.41
N GLY A 81 -10.81 0.01 3.83
CA GLY A 81 -9.71 -0.69 4.49
C GLY A 81 -10.01 -1.30 5.87
N ASP A 82 -11.17 -1.00 6.49
CA ASP A 82 -11.58 -1.62 7.76
C ASP A 82 -12.01 -3.07 7.56
N LEU A 83 -12.33 -3.44 6.31
CA LEU A 83 -12.70 -4.80 5.94
C LEU A 83 -11.47 -5.69 5.71
N HIS A 84 -10.28 -5.12 5.58
CA HIS A 84 -9.09 -5.87 5.18
C HIS A 84 -8.74 -6.99 6.14
N ALA A 85 -8.63 -6.71 7.44
CA ALA A 85 -8.27 -7.72 8.43
C ALA A 85 -9.29 -8.85 8.49
N GLN A 86 -10.59 -8.54 8.53
CA GLN A 86 -11.64 -9.56 8.62
C GLN A 86 -11.59 -10.56 7.46
N TYR A 87 -11.26 -10.08 6.26
CA TYR A 87 -11.26 -10.90 5.04
C TYR A 87 -9.88 -11.48 4.70
N ALA A 88 -8.79 -10.95 5.25
CA ALA A 88 -7.44 -11.48 5.04
C ALA A 88 -7.10 -12.59 6.04
N LEU A 89 -7.53 -12.44 7.31
CA LEU A 89 -7.16 -13.36 8.39
C LEU A 89 -7.46 -14.84 8.07
N PRO A 90 -8.62 -15.23 7.52
CA PRO A 90 -8.89 -16.64 7.21
C PRO A 90 -7.85 -17.27 6.26
N PHE A 91 -7.38 -16.52 5.27
CA PHE A 91 -6.37 -16.99 4.31
C PHE A 91 -4.98 -17.01 4.92
N ILE A 92 -4.63 -15.98 5.69
CA ILE A 92 -3.36 -15.91 6.42
C ILE A 92 -3.24 -17.11 7.37
N GLU A 93 -4.30 -17.43 8.10
CA GLU A 93 -4.35 -18.57 9.03
C GLU A 93 -4.34 -19.93 8.32
N ALA A 94 -4.88 -20.00 7.10
CA ALA A 94 -4.80 -21.18 6.26
C ALA A 94 -3.42 -21.40 5.58
N GLY A 95 -2.44 -20.51 5.80
CA GLY A 95 -1.12 -20.63 5.17
C GLY A 95 -1.08 -20.14 3.71
N ILE A 96 -2.12 -19.44 3.25
CA ILE A 96 -2.25 -18.98 1.86
C ILE A 96 -1.55 -17.62 1.71
N PRO A 97 -0.55 -17.48 0.83
CA PRO A 97 0.08 -16.20 0.51
C PRO A 97 -0.96 -15.11 0.24
N THR A 98 -0.93 -14.05 1.06
CA THR A 98 -1.98 -13.04 1.09
C THR A 98 -1.41 -11.67 0.79
N TRP A 99 -2.01 -10.98 -0.18
CA TRP A 99 -1.75 -9.58 -0.46
C TRP A 99 -2.95 -8.74 -0.03
N VAL A 100 -2.71 -7.68 0.75
CA VAL A 100 -3.76 -6.81 1.27
C VAL A 100 -3.59 -5.42 0.71
N ASP A 101 -4.63 -4.86 0.11
CA ASP A 101 -4.57 -3.57 -0.56
C ASP A 101 -4.39 -2.39 0.39
N LYS A 102 -4.31 -1.19 -0.18
CA LYS A 102 -4.25 0.07 0.55
C LYS A 102 -5.65 0.48 1.10
N PRO A 103 -5.69 1.15 2.26
CA PRO A 103 -4.64 1.12 3.28
C PRO A 103 -4.48 -0.32 3.79
N PHE A 104 -3.28 -0.75 4.16
CA PHE A 104 -3.07 -2.11 4.68
C PHE A 104 -4.04 -2.44 5.82
N ALA A 105 -4.19 -1.51 6.76
CA ALA A 105 -5.28 -1.47 7.72
C ALA A 105 -5.62 -0.01 8.07
N ILE A 106 -6.79 0.23 8.65
CA ILE A 106 -7.13 1.53 9.26
C ILE A 106 -6.63 1.61 10.70
N LYS A 107 -6.75 0.51 11.45
CA LYS A 107 -6.34 0.42 12.85
C LYS A 107 -4.99 -0.28 12.96
N VAL A 108 -4.13 0.21 13.84
CA VAL A 108 -2.85 -0.45 14.13
C VAL A 108 -3.06 -1.87 14.69
N GLU A 109 -4.11 -2.08 15.47
CA GLU A 109 -4.45 -3.39 16.04
C GLU A 109 -4.75 -4.43 14.95
N ASP A 110 -5.45 -4.01 13.90
CA ASP A 110 -5.77 -4.87 12.75
C ASP A 110 -4.51 -5.22 11.94
N ALA A 111 -3.60 -4.24 11.75
CA ALA A 111 -2.31 -4.50 11.13
C ALA A 111 -1.47 -5.50 11.95
N LYS A 112 -1.40 -5.30 13.28
CA LYS A 112 -0.71 -6.21 14.21
C LYS A 112 -1.31 -7.61 14.19
N ALA A 113 -2.64 -7.73 14.16
CA ALA A 113 -3.32 -9.01 14.10
C ALA A 113 -2.96 -9.81 12.84
N MET A 114 -3.00 -9.17 11.67
CA MET A 114 -2.61 -9.80 10.40
C MET A 114 -1.12 -10.21 10.38
N ILE A 115 -0.24 -9.34 10.87
CA ILE A 115 1.21 -9.64 10.94
C ILE A 115 1.48 -10.81 11.88
N ALA A 116 0.90 -10.78 13.09
CA ALA A 116 1.06 -11.86 14.07
C ALA A 116 0.51 -13.19 13.55
N ALA A 117 -0.61 -13.18 12.83
CA ALA A 117 -1.16 -14.37 12.19
C ALA A 117 -0.23 -14.88 11.08
N ALA A 118 0.37 -13.99 10.28
CA ALA A 118 1.32 -14.37 9.24
C ALA A 118 2.59 -14.99 9.81
N GLU A 119 3.16 -14.41 10.86
CA GLU A 119 4.33 -14.94 11.55
C GLU A 119 4.05 -16.32 12.18
N ARG A 120 2.92 -16.44 12.90
CA ARG A 120 2.52 -17.69 13.56
C ARG A 120 2.37 -18.86 12.58
N ASN A 121 1.85 -18.58 11.38
CA ASN A 121 1.56 -19.60 10.37
C ASN A 121 2.65 -19.69 9.28
N ASN A 122 3.71 -18.87 9.38
CA ASN A 122 4.74 -18.73 8.35
C ASN A 122 4.15 -18.42 6.96
N THR A 123 3.12 -17.58 6.92
CA THR A 123 2.38 -17.22 5.72
C THR A 123 2.98 -15.97 5.07
N PRO A 124 3.31 -15.99 3.77
CA PRO A 124 3.76 -14.79 3.08
C PRO A 124 2.66 -13.72 3.08
N LEU A 125 3.02 -12.53 3.56
CA LEU A 125 2.14 -11.37 3.66
C LEU A 125 2.82 -10.15 3.04
N SER A 126 2.08 -9.40 2.24
CA SER A 126 2.52 -8.13 1.64
C SER A 126 1.30 -7.28 1.33
N GLY A 127 1.48 -6.01 0.97
CA GLY A 127 0.33 -5.17 0.71
C GLY A 127 0.60 -3.68 0.67
N GLY A 128 -0.47 -2.93 0.90
CA GLY A 128 -0.51 -1.48 0.94
C GLY A 128 -0.47 -0.84 -0.45
N SER A 129 -0.18 0.45 -0.47
CA SER A 129 -0.09 1.28 -1.66
C SER A 129 0.88 0.68 -2.67
N THR A 130 0.43 0.46 -3.89
CA THR A 130 1.29 0.04 -5.00
C THR A 130 2.20 1.17 -5.51
N LEU A 131 1.86 2.43 -5.20
CA LEU A 131 2.63 3.60 -5.64
C LEU A 131 4.06 3.60 -5.09
N LYS A 132 4.29 3.05 -3.89
CA LYS A 132 5.64 2.92 -3.31
C LYS A 132 6.58 2.05 -4.16
N HIS A 133 6.03 1.31 -5.12
CA HIS A 133 6.76 0.42 -6.02
C HIS A 133 6.80 0.91 -7.47
N ALA A 134 6.21 2.07 -7.79
CA ALA A 134 6.30 2.60 -9.15
C ALA A 134 7.77 2.75 -9.56
N LEU A 135 8.08 2.52 -10.84
CA LEU A 135 9.45 2.56 -11.35
C LEU A 135 10.09 3.93 -11.12
N ASP A 136 9.33 5.01 -11.23
CA ASP A 136 9.80 6.36 -10.98
C ASP A 136 10.15 6.59 -9.49
N MET A 137 9.37 6.02 -8.56
CA MET A 137 9.69 6.00 -7.13
C MET A 137 10.99 5.23 -6.85
N MET A 138 11.17 4.08 -7.50
CA MET A 138 12.40 3.29 -7.38
C MET A 138 13.61 4.06 -7.95
N ALA A 139 13.45 4.74 -9.08
CA ALA A 139 14.49 5.55 -9.69
C ALA A 139 14.88 6.76 -8.82
N LEU A 140 13.89 7.43 -8.21
CA LEU A 140 14.12 8.49 -7.24
C LEU A 140 14.93 7.98 -6.04
N LYS A 141 14.55 6.83 -5.47
CA LYS A 141 15.28 6.21 -4.35
C LYS A 141 16.72 5.87 -4.76
N ALA A 142 16.92 5.24 -5.92
CA ALA A 142 18.25 4.91 -6.42
C ALA A 142 19.13 6.15 -6.61
N ARG A 143 18.54 7.29 -7.02
CA ARG A 143 19.26 8.56 -7.12
C ARG A 143 19.71 9.11 -5.77
N LEU A 144 18.95 8.87 -4.70
CA LEU A 144 19.34 9.24 -3.33
C LEU A 144 20.47 8.36 -2.78
N ASP A 145 20.60 7.13 -3.27
CA ASP A 145 21.62 6.17 -2.84
C ASP A 145 22.93 6.27 -3.66
N VAL A 146 23.04 7.22 -4.58
CA VAL A 146 24.31 7.51 -5.28
C VAL A 146 25.34 8.05 -4.31
N GLU A 147 26.53 7.45 -4.30
CA GLU A 147 27.69 7.91 -3.53
C GLU A 147 28.58 8.89 -4.31
N GLY A 148 29.35 9.71 -3.60
CA GLY A 148 30.29 10.68 -4.18
C GLY A 148 29.63 11.99 -4.63
N GLY A 149 30.31 12.75 -5.50
CA GLY A 149 29.97 14.15 -5.83
C GLY A 149 28.65 14.41 -6.58
N ARG A 150 27.77 13.41 -6.68
CA ARG A 150 26.39 13.54 -7.20
C ARG A 150 25.32 13.21 -6.16
N SER A 151 25.73 12.81 -4.95
CA SER A 151 24.81 12.57 -3.84
C SER A 151 24.22 13.90 -3.37
N VAL A 152 22.96 13.89 -2.96
CA VAL A 152 22.40 15.00 -2.17
C VAL A 152 22.62 14.81 -0.67
N LYS A 153 22.97 13.59 -0.22
CA LYS A 153 23.13 13.27 1.21
C LYS A 153 24.33 14.02 1.84
N PRO A 154 24.34 14.25 3.15
CA PRO A 154 23.28 13.97 4.14
C PRO A 154 21.97 14.72 3.85
N ILE A 155 20.82 14.09 4.15
CA ILE A 155 19.51 14.75 4.00
C ILE A 155 19.32 15.70 5.19
N VAL A 156 18.87 16.93 4.89
CA VAL A 156 18.58 17.98 5.88
C VAL A 156 17.07 18.13 6.09
N ALA A 157 16.29 18.02 5.01
CA ALA A 157 14.83 18.04 5.06
C ALA A 157 14.22 17.43 3.79
N GLY A 158 12.93 17.07 3.86
CA GLY A 158 12.14 16.64 2.73
C GLY A 158 10.75 17.26 2.70
N SER A 159 10.10 17.20 1.54
CA SER A 159 8.67 17.51 1.42
C SER A 159 8.04 16.63 0.35
N ILE A 160 6.83 16.14 0.61
CA ILE A 160 6.06 15.32 -0.32
C ILE A 160 4.57 15.65 -0.18
N ASN A 161 3.83 15.61 -1.28
CA ASN A 161 2.37 15.80 -1.27
C ASN A 161 1.64 14.63 -1.94
N TYR A 162 0.39 14.45 -1.54
CA TYR A 162 -0.55 13.60 -2.28
C TYR A 162 -1.98 14.06 -2.04
N TYR A 163 -2.89 13.59 -2.90
CA TYR A 163 -4.32 13.75 -2.68
C TYR A 163 -4.72 13.09 -1.36
N ALA A 164 -5.62 13.73 -0.61
CA ALA A 164 -6.20 13.14 0.59
C ALA A 164 -7.57 13.74 0.89
N ALA A 165 -8.49 12.93 1.40
CA ALA A 165 -9.79 13.41 1.85
C ALA A 165 -9.99 13.03 3.32
N LEU A 166 -10.20 14.00 4.20
CA LEU A 166 -10.35 13.75 5.63
C LEU A 166 -11.66 13.03 5.97
N VAL A 167 -12.71 13.33 5.21
CA VAL A 167 -14.04 12.76 5.40
C VAL A 167 -14.49 12.12 4.10
N ASN A 168 -14.67 10.80 4.12
CA ASN A 168 -15.22 10.01 3.02
C ASN A 168 -15.76 8.67 3.57
N GLU A 169 -16.58 8.00 2.77
CA GLU A 169 -17.22 6.72 3.12
C GLU A 169 -16.27 5.51 3.18
N TYR A 170 -14.98 5.69 2.87
CA TYR A 170 -13.98 4.61 2.80
C TYR A 170 -12.92 4.70 3.92
N GLY A 171 -13.23 5.43 5.00
CA GLY A 171 -12.35 5.57 6.17
C GLY A 171 -11.58 6.87 6.23
N GLY A 172 -12.07 7.96 5.63
CA GLY A 172 -11.51 9.30 5.82
C GLY A 172 -10.03 9.40 5.40
N LEU A 173 -9.22 10.05 6.24
CA LEU A 173 -7.78 10.28 6.01
C LEU A 173 -7.05 9.00 5.59
N TYR A 174 -7.37 7.86 6.19
CA TYR A 174 -6.68 6.59 5.98
C TYR A 174 -6.74 6.10 4.53
N PHE A 175 -7.82 6.41 3.80
CA PHE A 175 -8.05 5.90 2.45
C PHE A 175 -6.99 6.34 1.44
N TYR A 176 -6.67 7.64 1.40
CA TYR A 176 -5.65 8.20 0.51
C TYR A 176 -4.37 8.61 1.24
N GLY A 177 -4.44 8.92 2.53
CA GLY A 177 -3.29 9.26 3.34
C GLY A 177 -2.27 8.13 3.47
N SER A 178 -2.72 6.87 3.37
CA SER A 178 -1.85 5.70 3.29
C SER A 178 -0.88 5.74 2.11
N HIS A 179 -1.31 6.22 0.93
CA HIS A 179 -0.39 6.41 -0.20
C HIS A 179 0.74 7.36 0.15
N LEU A 180 0.42 8.50 0.76
CA LEU A 180 1.42 9.51 1.14
C LEU A 180 2.39 8.97 2.20
N ALA A 181 1.87 8.30 3.25
CA ALA A 181 2.69 7.69 4.29
C ALA A 181 3.66 6.64 3.72
N GLU A 182 3.16 5.75 2.87
CA GLU A 182 3.97 4.69 2.27
C GLU A 182 5.01 5.21 1.28
N MET A 183 4.67 6.20 0.45
CA MET A 183 5.65 6.85 -0.42
C MET A 183 6.72 7.61 0.38
N THR A 184 6.31 8.30 1.45
CA THR A 184 7.23 8.99 2.36
C THR A 184 8.25 8.01 2.94
N MET A 185 7.78 6.90 3.53
CA MET A 185 8.68 5.91 4.13
C MET A 185 9.56 5.18 3.10
N ALA A 186 9.04 4.93 1.90
CA ALA A 186 9.81 4.32 0.83
C ALA A 186 11.00 5.20 0.38
N ILE A 187 10.81 6.51 0.34
CA ILE A 187 11.84 7.49 -0.07
C ILE A 187 12.81 7.77 1.09
N PHE A 188 12.27 8.15 2.24
CA PHE A 188 13.04 8.75 3.34
C PHE A 188 13.48 7.76 4.42
N GLY A 189 12.87 6.57 4.50
CA GLY A 189 13.19 5.57 5.51
C GLY A 189 11.98 5.14 6.33
N TYR A 190 12.08 3.97 6.97
CA TYR A 190 11.03 3.38 7.80
C TYR A 190 11.29 3.59 9.31
N ASP A 191 12.11 4.57 9.65
CA ASP A 191 12.59 4.91 10.99
C ASP A 191 12.07 6.28 11.48
N ALA A 192 10.93 6.72 10.94
CA ALA A 192 10.20 7.87 11.43
C ALA A 192 9.89 7.74 12.93
N GLN A 193 10.19 8.78 13.70
CA GLN A 193 10.13 8.80 15.16
C GLN A 193 8.80 9.36 15.68
N SER A 194 8.39 10.51 15.14
CA SER A 194 7.22 11.24 15.58
C SER A 194 6.64 12.13 14.49
N VAL A 195 5.43 12.66 14.73
CA VAL A 195 4.77 13.59 13.82
C VAL A 195 4.02 14.69 14.58
N THR A 196 4.06 15.90 14.04
CA THR A 196 3.16 17.00 14.40
C THR A 196 2.36 17.41 13.18
N ALA A 197 1.03 17.48 13.30
CA ALA A 197 0.14 17.77 12.19
C ALA A 197 -0.81 18.94 12.50
N ILE A 198 -1.10 19.73 11.47
CA ILE A 198 -2.09 20.80 11.51
C ILE A 198 -3.09 20.61 10.36
N GLU A 199 -4.36 20.86 10.65
CA GLU A 199 -5.44 20.84 9.66
C GLU A 199 -5.91 22.27 9.37
N HIS A 200 -6.17 22.55 8.09
CA HIS A 200 -6.87 23.76 7.69
C HIS A 200 -7.73 23.53 6.43
N LYS A 201 -9.05 23.65 6.59
CA LYS A 201 -10.04 23.58 5.50
C LYS A 201 -9.92 22.32 4.63
N GLY A 202 -9.76 21.16 5.27
CA GLY A 202 -9.64 19.85 4.63
C GLY A 202 -8.21 19.48 4.23
N ASN A 203 -7.22 20.35 4.41
CA ASN A 203 -5.82 20.08 4.06
C ASN A 203 -5.02 19.85 5.34
N VAL A 204 -4.03 18.95 5.27
CA VAL A 204 -3.16 18.65 6.41
C VAL A 204 -1.71 18.86 6.01
N ALA A 205 -0.97 19.58 6.86
CA ALA A 205 0.48 19.60 6.84
C ALA A 205 0.98 18.84 8.07
N ALA A 206 1.80 17.81 7.85
CA ALA A 206 2.37 17.00 8.91
C ALA A 206 3.90 16.99 8.80
N VAL A 207 4.59 17.36 9.87
CA VAL A 207 6.05 17.32 9.97
C VAL A 207 6.44 16.02 10.66
N VAL A 208 6.98 15.09 9.90
CA VAL A 208 7.50 13.81 10.37
C VAL A 208 8.97 13.97 10.73
N LYS A 209 9.34 13.60 11.95
CA LYS A 209 10.73 13.64 12.41
C LYS A 209 11.40 12.29 12.24
N TYR A 210 12.63 12.34 11.74
CA TYR A 210 13.64 11.28 11.79
C TYR A 210 14.75 11.73 12.75
N ASP A 211 15.77 10.90 12.98
CA ASP A 211 16.85 11.24 13.91
C ASP A 211 17.62 12.51 13.48
N ASP A 212 17.96 12.61 12.19
CA ASP A 212 18.82 13.69 11.68
C ASP A 212 18.07 14.77 10.87
N PHE A 213 16.85 14.49 10.41
CA PHE A 213 16.10 15.36 9.51
C PHE A 213 14.59 15.29 9.72
N HIS A 214 13.83 16.11 9.01
CA HIS A 214 12.37 16.07 9.00
C HIS A 214 11.80 16.07 7.58
N VAL A 215 10.60 15.53 7.43
CA VAL A 215 9.87 15.52 6.16
C VAL A 215 8.49 16.11 6.38
N THR A 216 8.11 17.08 5.54
CA THR A 216 6.75 17.63 5.52
C THR A 216 5.88 16.84 4.54
N MET A 217 4.84 16.19 5.06
CA MET A 217 3.78 15.57 4.27
C MET A 217 2.63 16.56 4.10
N ASN A 218 2.21 16.79 2.85
CA ASN A 218 1.10 17.66 2.50
C ASN A 218 -0.06 16.83 1.92
N PHE A 219 -1.14 16.71 2.70
CA PHE A 219 -2.37 16.02 2.34
C PHE A 219 -3.36 17.04 1.74
N LEU A 220 -3.69 16.90 0.46
CA LEU A 220 -4.37 17.95 -0.30
C LEU A 220 -5.72 17.46 -0.86
N GLU A 221 -6.84 18.00 -0.36
CA GLU A 221 -8.20 17.53 -0.71
C GLU A 221 -8.72 18.05 -2.05
N LYS A 222 -8.33 19.26 -2.45
CA LYS A 222 -8.87 19.91 -3.66
C LYS A 222 -7.80 20.19 -4.72
N ALA A 223 -6.55 19.88 -4.41
CA ALA A 223 -5.48 20.06 -5.37
C ALA A 223 -5.56 18.95 -6.42
N LYS A 224 -5.74 19.35 -7.68
CA LYS A 224 -5.37 18.50 -8.83
C LYS A 224 -3.85 18.55 -9.01
N SER A 225 -3.11 18.28 -7.94
CA SER A 225 -1.65 18.34 -7.95
C SER A 225 -1.09 17.01 -8.45
N ILE A 226 -0.10 17.08 -9.32
CA ILE A 226 0.79 15.96 -9.55
C ILE A 226 1.61 15.78 -8.25
N PRO A 227 1.74 14.57 -7.70
CA PRO A 227 2.57 14.36 -6.53
C PRO A 227 4.01 14.76 -6.83
N TYR A 228 4.65 15.48 -5.91
CA TYR A 228 6.04 15.90 -6.04
C TYR A 228 6.81 15.59 -4.76
N VAL A 229 8.12 15.46 -4.91
CA VAL A 229 9.08 15.23 -3.84
C VAL A 229 10.17 16.28 -3.93
N LEU A 230 10.42 16.93 -2.80
CA LEU A 230 11.60 17.75 -2.57
C LEU A 230 12.49 17.03 -1.59
N VAL A 231 13.78 16.91 -1.92
CA VAL A 231 14.80 16.45 -0.99
C VAL A 231 15.88 17.51 -0.92
N PHE A 232 16.07 18.06 0.27
CA PHE A 232 17.14 19.00 0.58
C PHE A 232 18.21 18.24 1.32
N GLY A 233 19.44 18.27 0.80
CA GLY A 233 20.59 17.77 1.53
C GLY A 233 21.78 18.69 1.39
N GLU A 234 22.84 18.40 2.12
CA GLU A 234 24.00 19.29 2.24
C GLU A 234 24.72 19.51 0.90
N ASN A 235 24.61 18.53 -0.01
CA ASN A 235 25.30 18.52 -1.30
C ASN A 235 24.38 18.88 -2.48
N GLY A 236 23.11 19.23 -2.23
CA GLY A 236 22.21 19.71 -3.26
C GLY A 236 20.73 19.44 -2.99
N THR A 237 19.92 19.75 -4.00
CA THR A 237 18.46 19.62 -3.94
C THR A 237 17.95 18.75 -5.07
N ILE A 238 17.05 17.84 -4.74
CA ILE A 238 16.22 17.12 -5.72
C ILE A 238 14.83 17.74 -5.73
N VAL A 239 14.35 18.05 -6.93
CA VAL A 239 12.96 18.36 -7.23
C VAL A 239 12.48 17.31 -8.20
N HIS A 240 11.47 16.54 -7.81
CA HIS A 240 11.01 15.40 -8.59
C HIS A 240 9.49 15.34 -8.62
N GLU A 241 8.92 15.41 -9.82
CA GLU A 241 7.51 15.11 -10.05
C GLU A 241 7.35 13.60 -10.14
N LEU A 242 6.43 13.01 -9.37
CA LEU A 242 6.26 11.57 -9.27
C LEU A 242 5.27 11.03 -10.30
N ASP A 243 5.71 10.04 -11.05
CA ASP A 243 4.88 9.22 -11.93
C ASP A 243 4.52 7.87 -11.28
N GLY A 244 3.25 7.73 -10.89
CA GLY A 244 2.70 6.51 -10.30
C GLY A 244 2.16 5.48 -11.29
N THR A 245 2.23 5.71 -12.61
CA THR A 245 1.54 4.92 -13.65
C THR A 245 1.89 3.44 -13.66
N THR A 246 3.10 3.09 -13.22
CA THR A 246 3.59 1.70 -13.17
C THR A 246 3.28 0.99 -11.86
N GLY A 247 2.57 1.64 -10.92
CA GLY A 247 2.29 1.11 -9.58
C GLY A 247 1.63 -0.26 -9.61
N TYR A 248 0.54 -0.45 -10.35
CA TYR A 248 -0.17 -1.73 -10.40
C TYR A 248 0.69 -2.86 -10.96
N GLN A 249 1.42 -2.61 -12.04
CA GLN A 249 2.34 -3.59 -12.63
C GLN A 249 3.39 -4.02 -11.60
N MET A 250 4.00 -3.06 -10.90
CA MET A 250 5.03 -3.36 -9.92
C MET A 250 4.47 -4.01 -8.63
N GLY A 251 3.25 -3.66 -8.25
CA GLY A 251 2.51 -4.35 -7.18
C GLY A 251 2.27 -5.82 -7.51
N VAL A 252 1.78 -6.11 -8.72
CA VAL A 252 1.59 -7.47 -9.23
C VAL A 252 2.92 -8.23 -9.31
N ALA A 253 3.99 -7.60 -9.82
CA ALA A 253 5.30 -8.23 -9.89
C ALA A 253 5.84 -8.61 -8.50
N ASN A 254 5.64 -7.75 -7.49
CA ASN A 254 6.02 -8.05 -6.10
C ASN A 254 5.17 -9.17 -5.50
N PHE A 255 3.86 -9.21 -5.80
CA PHE A 255 3.00 -10.32 -5.40
C PHE A 255 3.43 -11.64 -6.02
N VAL A 256 3.69 -11.67 -7.33
CA VAL A 256 4.21 -12.87 -8.03
C VAL A 256 5.50 -13.37 -7.37
N LYS A 257 6.45 -12.47 -7.11
CA LYS A 257 7.71 -12.81 -6.41
C LYS A 257 7.46 -13.36 -5.01
N MET A 258 6.50 -12.82 -4.26
CA MET A 258 6.13 -13.31 -2.94
C MET A 258 5.63 -14.75 -3.01
N VAL A 259 4.71 -15.03 -3.94
CA VAL A 259 4.11 -16.35 -4.12
C VAL A 259 5.15 -17.37 -4.59
N GLN A 260 5.99 -17.03 -5.58
CA GLN A 260 7.03 -17.92 -6.10
C GLN A 260 8.07 -18.29 -5.03
N ASN A 261 8.51 -17.29 -4.24
CA ASN A 261 9.55 -17.50 -3.24
C ASN A 261 9.01 -17.98 -1.89
N ARG A 262 7.68 -18.01 -1.73
CA ARG A 262 6.98 -18.26 -0.46
C ARG A 262 7.57 -17.48 0.72
N ARG A 263 7.86 -16.19 0.49
CA ARG A 263 8.37 -15.25 1.50
C ARG A 263 7.85 -13.85 1.22
N ALA A 264 7.63 -13.06 2.27
CA ALA A 264 7.32 -11.65 2.12
C ALA A 264 8.43 -10.94 1.30
N PRO A 265 8.09 -10.06 0.34
CA PRO A 265 9.07 -9.37 -0.48
C PRO A 265 9.80 -8.25 0.28
N PHE A 266 9.25 -7.82 1.42
CA PHE A 266 9.77 -6.77 2.30
C PHE A 266 9.56 -7.18 3.77
N PRO A 267 10.28 -6.56 4.72
CA PRO A 267 10.02 -6.72 6.16
C PRO A 267 8.55 -6.44 6.51
N LEU A 268 7.95 -7.23 7.41
CA LEU A 268 6.53 -7.10 7.77
C LEU A 268 6.22 -5.79 8.51
N ASP A 269 7.20 -5.21 9.22
CA ASP A 269 7.04 -3.90 9.87
C ASP A 269 6.85 -2.76 8.86
N HIS A 270 7.24 -2.94 7.59
CA HIS A 270 6.92 -2.00 6.51
C HIS A 270 5.41 -1.92 6.21
N LEU A 271 4.60 -2.88 6.68
CA LEU A 271 3.14 -2.85 6.59
C LEU A 271 2.52 -2.12 7.79
N LEU A 272 3.10 -2.28 8.98
CA LEU A 272 2.62 -1.66 10.23
C LEU A 272 2.95 -0.17 10.31
N LYS A 273 4.20 0.20 10.02
CA LYS A 273 4.72 1.57 10.22
C LYS A 273 3.92 2.64 9.46
N PRO A 274 3.50 2.44 8.19
CA PRO A 274 2.68 3.41 7.50
C PRO A 274 1.29 3.58 8.13
N VAL A 275 0.68 2.50 8.64
CA VAL A 275 -0.61 2.57 9.37
C VAL A 275 -0.44 3.40 10.64
N ALA A 276 0.61 3.12 11.42
CA ALA A 276 0.94 3.89 12.62
C ALA A 276 1.22 5.37 12.30
N LEU A 277 1.91 5.68 11.21
CA LEU A 277 2.16 7.07 10.80
C LEU A 277 0.86 7.82 10.48
N VAL A 278 -0.06 7.21 9.71
CA VAL A 278 -1.34 7.86 9.41
C VAL A 278 -2.19 8.05 10.67
N GLN A 279 -2.22 7.06 11.55
CA GLN A 279 -2.89 7.17 12.85
C GLN A 279 -2.26 8.25 13.73
N ALA A 280 -0.93 8.38 13.74
CA ALA A 280 -0.23 9.44 14.47
C ALA A 280 -0.56 10.84 13.93
N VAL A 281 -0.71 10.98 12.60
CA VAL A 281 -1.17 12.23 11.98
C VAL A 281 -2.60 12.58 12.47
N ASP A 282 -3.51 11.61 12.46
CA ASP A 282 -4.89 11.79 12.94
C ASP A 282 -4.94 12.21 14.42
N VAL A 283 -4.21 11.49 15.28
CA VAL A 283 -4.09 11.80 16.71
C VAL A 283 -3.48 13.19 16.92
N SER A 284 -2.40 13.52 16.20
CA SER A 284 -1.73 14.82 16.34
C SER A 284 -2.64 15.99 15.98
N MET A 285 -3.45 15.87 14.91
CA MET A 285 -4.42 16.89 14.52
C MET A 285 -5.51 17.08 15.58
N ARG A 286 -6.04 15.98 16.12
CA ARG A 286 -7.12 15.99 17.13
C ARG A 286 -6.65 16.51 18.49
N GLU A 287 -5.46 16.13 18.90
CA GLU A 287 -4.94 16.39 20.25
C GLU A 287 -3.97 17.58 20.29
N HIS A 288 -3.64 18.16 19.14
CA HIS A 288 -2.76 19.32 18.99
C HIS A 288 -1.40 19.14 19.66
N ARG A 289 -0.82 17.93 19.53
CA ARG A 289 0.48 17.58 20.10
C ARG A 289 1.33 16.79 19.13
N GLU A 290 2.62 16.71 19.42
CA GLU A 290 3.50 15.74 18.79
C GLU A 290 3.14 14.32 19.26
N VAL A 291 3.16 13.37 18.33
CA VAL A 291 2.84 11.95 18.58
C VAL A 291 4.02 11.10 18.11
N SER A 292 4.63 10.35 19.02
CA SER A 292 5.63 9.34 18.69
C SER A 292 4.98 8.09 18.12
N LEU A 293 5.58 7.52 17.08
CA LEU A 293 5.11 6.27 16.47
C LEU A 293 5.25 5.09 17.44
N ALA A 294 6.19 5.15 18.38
CA ALA A 294 6.36 4.14 19.43
C ALA A 294 5.19 4.11 20.43
N GLU A 295 4.36 5.16 20.50
CA GLU A 295 3.13 5.16 21.30
C GLU A 295 2.06 4.22 20.72
N LEU A 296 2.13 3.93 19.42
CA LEU A 296 1.11 3.20 18.66
C LEU A 296 1.54 1.76 18.34
N MET A 297 2.84 1.54 18.10
CA MET A 297 3.42 0.24 17.72
C MET A 297 3.82 -0.58 18.93
#